data_AF-A0A1V0UUZ7-F1
#
_entry.id   AF-A0A1V0UUZ7-F1
#
_cell.length_a   1.000
_cell.length_b   1.000
_cell.length_c   1.000
_cell.angle_alpha   90.00
_cell.angle_beta   90.00
_cell.angle_gamma   90.00
#
_symmetry.space_group_name_H-M   'P 1'
#
loop_
_entity.id
_entity.type
_entity.pdbx_description
1 polymer ?
#
loop_
_entity_poly.entity_id
_entity_poly.type
_entity_poly.pdbx_seq_one_letter_code
_entity_poly.pdbx_strand_id
1 'polypeptide(L)'
;MSKLCLDFGHGGKDSGAVGHGMREKDIVLDVGLRTHKILTNAGIDVLLTRSDDTFVGLSDRARKANSWGADLFVSLHDNSGGGFGFESFTYLKTDSKTDQYRAAIHSEVAPLYRRDRGMKQANLAVLRETSMPACLLELGFIDNADDAADLARDDFRDKLAVAIANGILKAFGMGPVSHQDAGRPVDAGIAENIINSFLVKGRYDAHVAGNTKSCDWIRFCEDELRASAGLYPAGSGRPLNPDVAQNVINSFLGPGWKDADEAGNTESRDWIHFCANELRKASGLPTED
;
A
#
# COMPACT_ATOMS: atom_id res chain seq x y z
N MET A 1 3.15 -4.96 -21.34
CA MET A 1 2.91 -4.56 -19.94
C MET A 1 3.67 -5.55 -19.08
N SER A 2 4.51 -5.08 -18.16
CA SER A 2 5.30 -5.96 -17.29
C SER A 2 4.37 -6.71 -16.34
N LYS A 3 4.59 -8.01 -16.17
CA LYS A 3 3.80 -8.90 -15.31
C LYS A 3 4.56 -9.25 -14.05
N LEU A 4 4.03 -8.87 -12.91
CA LEU A 4 4.60 -9.18 -11.60
C LEU A 4 3.69 -10.15 -10.84
N CYS A 5 4.26 -11.21 -10.27
CA CYS A 5 3.58 -11.97 -9.23
C CYS A 5 4.11 -11.53 -7.85
N LEU A 6 3.24 -10.96 -7.02
CA LEU A 6 3.53 -10.72 -5.61
C LEU A 6 2.99 -11.89 -4.78
N ASP A 7 3.87 -12.47 -3.98
CA ASP A 7 3.56 -13.54 -3.07
C ASP A 7 3.63 -13.07 -1.63
N PHE A 8 2.54 -13.22 -0.88
CA PHE A 8 2.49 -12.86 0.53
C PHE A 8 2.60 -14.14 1.34
N GLY A 9 3.72 -14.35 2.03
CA GLY A 9 3.99 -15.55 2.81
C GLY A 9 2.84 -15.97 3.72
N HIS A 10 2.74 -17.27 4.01
CA HIS A 10 1.79 -17.82 4.99
C HIS A 10 0.31 -17.55 4.66
N GLY A 11 -0.55 -17.37 5.66
CA GLY A 11 -1.97 -17.07 5.53
C GLY A 11 -2.88 -18.17 6.07
N GLY A 12 -4.09 -17.79 6.47
CA GLY A 12 -5.10 -18.67 7.07
C GLY A 12 -4.55 -19.42 8.27
N LYS A 13 -4.48 -20.74 8.15
CA LYS A 13 -3.99 -21.67 9.20
C LYS A 13 -2.50 -21.56 9.50
N ASP A 14 -1.73 -20.94 8.61
CA ASP A 14 -0.30 -20.72 8.79
C ASP A 14 -0.07 -19.26 9.17
N SER A 15 0.33 -19.00 10.41
CA SER A 15 0.61 -17.65 10.90
C SER A 15 1.93 -17.08 10.40
N GLY A 16 2.84 -17.94 9.92
CA GLY A 16 4.25 -17.63 9.90
C GLY A 16 4.81 -17.42 11.30
N ALA A 17 5.90 -16.68 11.38
CA ALA A 17 6.52 -16.26 12.63
C ALA A 17 5.57 -15.38 13.45
N VAL A 18 5.68 -15.48 14.78
CA VAL A 18 4.87 -14.72 15.75
C VAL A 18 5.81 -14.09 16.77
N GLY A 19 5.70 -12.78 16.94
CA GLY A 19 6.55 -12.00 17.83
C GLY A 19 5.88 -10.69 18.20
N HIS A 20 6.04 -10.27 19.46
CA HIS A 20 5.61 -8.96 19.98
C HIS A 20 4.15 -8.59 19.66
N GLY A 21 3.26 -9.59 19.69
CA GLY A 21 1.83 -9.42 19.42
C GLY A 21 1.44 -9.38 17.94
N MET A 22 2.41 -9.51 17.04
CA MET A 22 2.22 -9.53 15.59
C MET A 22 2.37 -10.93 15.01
N ARG A 23 1.80 -11.14 13.83
CA ARG A 23 1.94 -12.36 13.04
C ARG A 23 2.45 -11.97 11.67
N GLU A 24 3.47 -12.67 11.19
CA GLU A 24 4.09 -12.42 9.89
C GLU A 24 3.05 -12.33 8.77
N LYS A 25 2.09 -13.28 8.73
CA LYS A 25 1.05 -13.31 7.69
C LYS A 25 0.25 -12.01 7.55
N ASP A 26 0.08 -11.26 8.64
CA ASP A 26 -0.71 -10.02 8.69
C ASP A 26 0.14 -8.84 8.19
N ILE A 27 1.42 -8.79 8.59
CA ILE A 27 2.39 -7.77 8.16
C ILE A 27 2.65 -7.86 6.66
N VAL A 28 2.99 -9.06 6.16
CA VAL A 28 3.36 -9.24 4.74
C VAL A 28 2.16 -9.04 3.81
N LEU A 29 0.94 -9.30 4.30
CA LEU A 29 -0.29 -8.98 3.57
C LEU A 29 -0.50 -7.47 3.45
N ASP A 30 -0.38 -6.74 4.56
CA ASP A 30 -0.58 -5.28 4.60
C ASP A 30 0.45 -4.55 3.72
N VAL A 31 1.76 -4.82 3.94
CA VAL A 31 2.83 -4.23 3.12
C VAL A 31 2.66 -4.62 1.65
N GLY A 32 2.33 -5.89 1.39
CA GLY A 32 2.13 -6.42 0.06
C GLY A 32 0.98 -5.75 -0.71
N LEU A 33 -0.16 -5.51 -0.05
CA LEU A 33 -1.31 -4.83 -0.66
C LEU A 33 -1.02 -3.34 -0.94
N ARG A 34 -0.24 -2.68 -0.08
CA ARG A 34 0.24 -1.30 -0.34
C ARG A 34 1.16 -1.28 -1.57
N THR A 35 2.14 -2.18 -1.64
CA THR A 35 3.02 -2.33 -2.81
C THR A 35 2.23 -2.64 -4.08
N HIS A 36 1.24 -3.53 -4.00
CA HIS A 36 0.35 -3.87 -5.12
C HIS A 36 -0.36 -2.65 -5.70
N LYS A 37 -0.96 -1.82 -4.83
CA LYS A 37 -1.65 -0.59 -5.24
C LYS A 37 -0.70 0.35 -6.00
N ILE A 38 0.50 0.58 -5.45
CA ILE A 38 1.50 1.46 -6.04
C ILE A 38 1.89 0.97 -7.44
N LEU A 39 2.19 -0.32 -7.59
CA LEU A 39 2.66 -0.89 -8.85
C LEU A 39 1.57 -0.94 -9.92
N THR A 40 0.32 -1.20 -9.52
CA THR A 40 -0.83 -1.18 -10.43
C THR A 40 -1.07 0.23 -10.97
N ASN A 41 -0.97 1.26 -10.11
CA ASN A 41 -1.06 2.67 -10.54
C ASN A 41 0.09 3.06 -11.48
N ALA A 42 1.26 2.46 -11.30
CA ALA A 42 2.41 2.64 -12.19
C ALA A 42 2.30 1.84 -13.52
N GLY A 43 1.20 1.13 -13.76
CA GLY A 43 0.93 0.42 -15.01
C GLY A 43 1.56 -0.98 -15.11
N ILE A 44 1.93 -1.59 -13.97
CA ILE A 44 2.33 -3.00 -13.91
C ILE A 44 1.06 -3.85 -13.76
N ASP A 45 1.00 -4.95 -14.52
CA ASP A 45 -0.01 -5.98 -14.32
C ASP A 45 0.46 -6.85 -13.15
N VAL A 46 -0.30 -6.90 -12.05
CA VAL A 46 0.13 -7.57 -10.82
C VAL A 46 -0.83 -8.69 -10.44
N LEU A 47 -0.29 -9.90 -10.36
CA LEU A 47 -0.96 -11.07 -9.80
C LEU A 47 -0.60 -11.23 -8.33
N LEU A 48 -1.59 -11.43 -7.47
CA LEU A 48 -1.39 -11.75 -6.06
C LEU A 48 -1.57 -13.25 -5.82
N THR A 49 -0.68 -13.89 -5.03
CA THR A 49 -0.91 -15.29 -4.62
C THR A 49 -2.09 -15.41 -3.67
N ARG A 50 -2.31 -14.39 -2.82
CA ARG A 50 -3.50 -14.17 -1.98
C ARG A 50 -3.75 -12.67 -1.81
N SER A 51 -5.00 -12.28 -1.60
CA SER A 51 -5.42 -10.89 -1.31
C SER A 51 -6.07 -10.71 0.06
N ASP A 52 -6.17 -11.80 0.82
CA ASP A 52 -6.78 -11.89 2.14
C ASP A 52 -6.03 -12.92 3.01
N ASP A 53 -6.58 -13.24 4.19
CA ASP A 53 -6.03 -14.23 5.12
C ASP A 53 -6.33 -15.70 4.68
N THR A 54 -6.03 -16.01 3.42
CA THR A 54 -6.15 -17.37 2.86
C THR A 54 -4.81 -18.08 2.83
N PHE A 55 -4.79 -19.34 3.27
CA PHE A 55 -3.61 -20.20 3.13
C PHE A 55 -3.41 -20.62 1.66
N VAL A 56 -2.19 -20.43 1.14
CA VAL A 56 -1.78 -20.93 -0.18
C VAL A 56 -0.55 -21.83 -0.03
N GLY A 57 -0.59 -23.04 -0.57
CA GLY A 57 0.54 -23.97 -0.52
C GLY A 57 1.74 -23.48 -1.33
N LEU A 58 2.96 -23.83 -0.92
CA LEU A 58 4.21 -23.36 -1.56
C LEU A 58 4.23 -23.63 -3.07
N SER A 59 3.94 -24.86 -3.49
CA SER A 59 3.90 -25.21 -4.91
C SER A 59 2.74 -24.56 -5.67
N ASP A 60 1.63 -24.24 -5.00
CA ASP A 60 0.51 -23.55 -5.65
C ASP A 60 0.83 -22.07 -5.91
N ARG A 61 1.61 -21.41 -5.04
CA ARG A 61 2.14 -20.06 -5.26
C ARG A 61 2.97 -20.00 -6.54
N ALA A 62 3.94 -20.91 -6.66
CA ALA A 62 4.78 -21.02 -7.85
C ALA A 62 3.96 -21.39 -9.09
N ARG A 63 3.02 -22.33 -8.98
CA ARG A 63 2.14 -22.73 -10.09
C ARG A 63 1.29 -21.57 -10.60
N LYS A 64 0.74 -20.72 -9.72
CA LYS A 64 -0.01 -19.51 -10.10
C LYS A 64 0.86 -18.58 -10.95
N ALA A 65 2.07 -18.25 -10.46
CA ALA A 65 3.00 -17.39 -11.18
C ALA A 65 3.41 -17.95 -12.54
N ASN A 66 3.76 -19.25 -12.58
CA ASN A 66 4.18 -19.94 -13.79
C ASN A 66 3.05 -20.01 -14.84
N SER A 67 1.84 -20.35 -14.41
CA SER A 67 0.68 -20.51 -15.31
C SER A 67 0.24 -19.19 -15.93
N TRP A 68 0.40 -18.09 -15.19
CA TRP A 68 0.06 -16.76 -15.67
C TRP A 68 1.15 -16.13 -16.56
N GLY A 69 2.37 -16.68 -16.49
CA GLY A 69 3.53 -16.19 -17.23
C GLY A 69 4.05 -14.86 -16.68
N ALA A 70 4.30 -14.80 -15.36
CA ALA A 70 4.91 -13.61 -14.75
C ALA A 70 6.33 -13.37 -15.29
N ASP A 71 6.72 -12.10 -15.41
CA ASP A 71 8.08 -11.67 -15.77
C ASP A 71 9.02 -11.62 -14.55
N LEU A 72 8.45 -11.50 -13.35
CA LEU A 72 9.13 -11.47 -12.06
C LEU A 72 8.21 -12.02 -10.95
N PHE A 73 8.79 -12.76 -10.02
CA PHE A 73 8.16 -13.22 -8.79
C PHE A 73 8.86 -12.62 -7.57
N VAL A 74 8.11 -11.95 -6.69
CA VAL A 74 8.64 -11.41 -5.43
C VAL A 74 7.80 -11.93 -4.27
N SER A 75 8.45 -12.66 -3.35
CA SER A 75 7.81 -13.17 -2.14
C SER A 75 8.18 -12.31 -0.93
N LEU A 76 7.20 -11.96 -0.10
CA LEU A 76 7.35 -11.14 1.10
C LEU A 76 7.15 -12.00 2.35
N HIS A 77 8.12 -11.91 3.25
CA HIS A 77 8.22 -12.65 4.51
C HIS A 77 8.76 -11.77 5.63
N ASP A 78 8.56 -12.19 6.89
CA ASP A 78 9.26 -11.65 8.06
C ASP A 78 10.10 -12.77 8.68
N ASN A 79 11.31 -12.41 9.10
CA ASN A 79 12.25 -13.36 9.66
C ASN A 79 12.03 -13.58 11.16
N SER A 80 12.70 -14.59 11.70
CA SER A 80 12.82 -14.84 13.13
C SER A 80 14.12 -15.61 13.45
N GLY A 81 14.42 -15.86 14.72
CA GLY A 81 15.60 -16.61 15.15
C GLY A 81 16.75 -15.74 15.68
N GLY A 82 16.44 -14.57 16.26
CA GLY A 82 17.42 -13.75 16.99
C GLY A 82 18.33 -12.86 16.14
N GLY A 83 17.88 -12.49 14.93
CA GLY A 83 18.54 -11.49 14.07
C GLY A 83 17.92 -10.09 14.17
N PHE A 84 18.34 -9.19 13.29
CA PHE A 84 17.70 -7.90 12.99
C PHE A 84 18.19 -7.35 11.65
N GLY A 85 17.36 -6.54 11.00
CA GLY A 85 17.62 -5.93 9.70
C GLY A 85 17.10 -6.74 8.52
N PHE A 86 17.39 -6.26 7.31
CA PHE A 86 16.82 -6.75 6.06
C PHE A 86 17.74 -7.73 5.33
N GLU A 87 17.17 -8.77 4.73
CA GLU A 87 17.85 -9.66 3.79
C GLU A 87 16.95 -10.05 2.62
N SER A 88 17.58 -10.49 1.52
CA SER A 88 16.86 -11.03 0.38
C SER A 88 17.50 -12.30 -0.13
N PHE A 89 16.68 -13.20 -0.68
CA PHE A 89 17.07 -14.51 -1.13
C PHE A 89 16.77 -14.73 -2.60
N THR A 90 17.67 -15.44 -3.27
CA THR A 90 17.40 -16.12 -4.54
C THR A 90 17.59 -17.63 -4.38
N TYR A 91 17.19 -18.40 -5.40
CA TYR A 91 17.53 -19.82 -5.45
C TYR A 91 19.05 -20.03 -5.60
N LEU A 92 19.56 -21.21 -5.24
CA LEU A 92 20.99 -21.55 -5.25
C LEU A 92 21.67 -21.36 -6.61
N LYS A 93 20.91 -21.45 -7.70
CA LYS A 93 21.40 -21.23 -9.06
C LYS A 93 20.47 -20.25 -9.77
N THR A 94 20.98 -19.08 -10.09
CA THR A 94 20.25 -17.98 -10.73
C THR A 94 20.91 -17.55 -12.02
N ASP A 95 20.13 -16.88 -12.88
CA ASP A 95 20.67 -16.15 -14.02
C ASP A 95 21.01 -14.70 -13.63
N SER A 96 21.74 -14.01 -14.51
CA SER A 96 22.13 -12.62 -14.29
C SER A 96 20.92 -11.68 -14.15
N LYS A 97 19.80 -12.00 -14.81
CA LYS A 97 18.57 -11.21 -14.75
C LYS A 97 17.95 -11.26 -13.35
N THR A 98 17.89 -12.43 -12.74
CA THR A 98 17.41 -12.61 -11.36
C THR A 98 18.27 -11.84 -10.36
N ASP A 99 19.59 -11.89 -10.51
CA ASP A 99 20.50 -11.14 -9.63
C ASP A 99 20.38 -9.63 -9.82
N GLN A 100 20.22 -9.14 -11.05
CA GLN A 100 19.97 -7.72 -11.34
C GLN A 100 18.64 -7.25 -10.73
N TYR A 101 17.57 -8.02 -10.88
CA TYR A 101 16.25 -7.67 -10.35
C TYR A 101 16.25 -7.66 -8.82
N ARG A 102 16.82 -8.68 -8.18
CA ARG A 102 17.00 -8.67 -6.73
C ARG A 102 17.85 -7.48 -6.29
N ALA A 103 18.98 -7.19 -6.94
CA ALA A 103 19.86 -6.10 -6.54
C ALA A 103 19.17 -4.74 -6.63
N ALA A 104 18.35 -4.52 -7.67
CA ALA A 104 17.52 -3.33 -7.79
C ALA A 104 16.58 -3.19 -6.59
N ILE A 105 15.83 -4.25 -6.24
CA ILE A 105 14.92 -4.25 -5.09
C ILE A 105 15.65 -4.06 -3.78
N HIS A 106 16.71 -4.83 -3.56
CA HIS A 106 17.48 -4.81 -2.33
C HIS A 106 18.10 -3.42 -2.07
N SER A 107 18.57 -2.74 -3.13
CA SER A 107 19.17 -1.40 -3.03
C SER A 107 18.22 -0.30 -2.56
N GLU A 108 16.92 -0.47 -2.78
CA GLU A 108 15.89 0.49 -2.33
C GLU A 108 15.41 0.19 -0.92
N VAL A 109 15.34 -1.09 -0.53
CA VAL A 109 14.78 -1.53 0.76
C VAL A 109 15.81 -1.52 1.88
N ALA A 110 17.03 -1.99 1.63
CA ALA A 110 18.07 -2.11 2.65
C ALA A 110 18.36 -0.80 3.43
N PRO A 111 18.37 0.40 2.80
CA PRO A 111 18.60 1.66 3.51
C PRO A 111 17.57 2.03 4.58
N LEU A 112 16.39 1.39 4.59
CA LEU A 112 15.38 1.61 5.63
C LEU A 112 15.76 0.97 6.97
N TYR A 113 16.72 0.05 6.98
CA TYR A 113 17.06 -0.75 8.15
C TYR A 113 18.42 -0.34 8.72
N ARG A 114 18.57 -0.52 10.03
CA ARG A 114 19.86 -0.29 10.71
C ARG A 114 20.96 -1.27 10.26
N ARG A 115 20.56 -2.41 9.68
CA ARG A 115 21.46 -3.43 9.19
C ARG A 115 20.97 -4.02 7.88
N ASP A 116 21.81 -3.89 6.85
CA ASP A 116 21.76 -4.73 5.67
C ASP A 116 22.46 -6.07 5.99
N ARG A 117 21.71 -7.17 5.93
CA ARG A 117 22.21 -8.53 6.16
C ARG A 117 22.61 -9.23 4.85
N GLY A 118 22.41 -8.55 3.73
CA GLY A 118 22.90 -8.92 2.42
C GLY A 118 21.93 -9.72 1.57
N MET A 119 22.38 -9.90 0.34
CA MET A 119 21.78 -10.71 -0.70
C MET A 119 22.28 -12.16 -0.61
N LYS A 120 21.39 -13.08 -0.21
CA LYS A 120 21.70 -14.48 0.10
C LYS A 120 21.07 -15.45 -0.90
N GLN A 121 21.45 -16.72 -0.80
CA GLN A 121 20.86 -17.81 -1.59
C GLN A 121 20.36 -18.91 -0.67
N ALA A 122 19.20 -19.48 -0.98
CA ALA A 122 18.61 -20.58 -0.20
C ALA A 122 17.75 -21.50 -1.08
N ASN A 123 17.57 -22.74 -0.64
CA ASN A 123 16.75 -23.74 -1.34
C ASN A 123 15.25 -23.62 -0.98
N LEU A 124 14.69 -22.43 -1.17
CA LEU A 124 13.29 -22.12 -0.82
C LEU A 124 12.35 -22.59 -1.94
N ALA A 125 11.26 -23.28 -1.59
CA ALA A 125 10.40 -23.94 -2.57
C ALA A 125 9.81 -22.96 -3.60
N VAL A 126 9.30 -21.81 -3.16
CA VAL A 126 8.73 -20.78 -4.06
C VAL A 126 9.77 -20.21 -5.04
N LEU A 127 11.05 -20.16 -4.67
CA LEU A 127 12.13 -19.70 -5.55
C LEU A 127 12.63 -20.80 -6.49
N ARG A 128 12.63 -22.05 -6.02
CA ARG A 128 13.06 -23.22 -6.80
C ARG A 128 12.02 -23.62 -7.86
N GLU A 129 10.74 -23.45 -7.55
CA GLU A 129 9.63 -23.97 -8.37
C GLU A 129 9.04 -22.93 -9.33
N THR A 130 9.47 -21.67 -9.25
CA THR A 130 9.12 -20.61 -10.20
C THR A 130 10.01 -20.65 -11.45
N SER A 131 9.46 -20.30 -12.60
CA SER A 131 10.16 -20.38 -13.91
C SER A 131 10.64 -19.03 -14.45
N MET A 132 10.36 -17.94 -13.75
CA MET A 132 10.79 -16.58 -14.05
C MET A 132 11.81 -16.10 -13.01
N PRO A 133 12.50 -14.96 -13.22
CA PRO A 133 13.29 -14.32 -12.16
C PRO A 133 12.50 -14.21 -10.86
N ALA A 134 13.10 -14.70 -9.76
CA ALA A 134 12.41 -14.81 -8.47
C ALA A 134 13.32 -14.40 -7.32
N CYS A 135 12.77 -13.62 -6.38
CA CYS A 135 13.42 -13.33 -5.12
C CYS A 135 12.43 -13.34 -3.95
N LEU A 136 12.95 -13.55 -2.74
CA LEU A 136 12.20 -13.48 -1.50
C LEU A 136 12.83 -12.42 -0.60
N LEU A 137 12.00 -11.60 0.03
CA LEU A 137 12.40 -10.52 0.91
C LEU A 137 12.01 -10.87 2.34
N GLU A 138 12.97 -10.82 3.25
CA GLU A 138 12.73 -10.88 4.69
C GLU A 138 12.73 -9.45 5.23
N LEU A 139 11.55 -8.91 5.53
CA LEU A 139 11.29 -7.50 5.82
C LEU A 139 11.74 -7.06 7.23
N GLY A 140 12.56 -7.84 7.90
CA GLY A 140 12.96 -7.62 9.29
C GLY A 140 12.74 -8.87 10.13
N PHE A 141 13.06 -8.79 11.43
CA PHE A 141 12.91 -9.89 12.36
C PHE A 141 11.75 -9.62 13.31
N ILE A 142 10.65 -10.37 13.20
CA ILE A 142 9.43 -10.14 14.01
C ILE A 142 9.66 -10.42 15.50
N ASP A 143 10.69 -11.20 15.84
CA ASP A 143 11.12 -11.50 17.20
C ASP A 143 12.14 -10.49 17.76
N ASN A 144 12.63 -9.56 16.94
CA ASN A 144 13.51 -8.49 17.36
C ASN A 144 12.71 -7.24 17.76
N ALA A 145 13.01 -6.66 18.93
CA ALA A 145 12.25 -5.53 19.46
C ALA A 145 12.28 -4.27 18.58
N ASP A 146 13.42 -3.95 17.96
CA ASP A 146 13.56 -2.75 17.13
C ASP A 146 12.83 -2.94 15.79
N ASP A 147 13.12 -4.03 15.08
CA ASP A 147 12.46 -4.33 13.80
C ASP A 147 10.94 -4.46 13.98
N ALA A 148 10.49 -5.12 15.04
CA ALA A 148 9.08 -5.25 15.35
C ALA A 148 8.42 -3.90 15.68
N ALA A 149 9.11 -3.00 16.39
CA ALA A 149 8.59 -1.66 16.67
C ALA A 149 8.41 -0.84 15.38
N ASP A 150 9.35 -0.96 14.44
CA ASP A 150 9.23 -0.34 13.11
C ASP A 150 8.11 -1.00 12.29
N LEU A 151 8.08 -2.34 12.21
CA LEU A 151 7.02 -3.09 11.53
C LEU A 151 5.63 -2.89 12.14
N ALA A 152 5.51 -2.47 13.40
CA ALA A 152 4.22 -2.14 14.00
C ALA A 152 3.65 -0.79 13.52
N ARG A 153 4.49 0.09 12.94
CA ARG A 153 4.10 1.45 12.55
C ARG A 153 3.61 1.51 11.12
N ASP A 154 2.46 2.16 10.92
CA ASP A 154 1.86 2.37 9.61
C ASP A 154 2.80 3.13 8.65
N ASP A 155 3.44 4.20 9.13
CA ASP A 155 4.34 5.03 8.33
C ASP A 155 5.60 4.28 7.87
N PHE A 156 6.06 3.30 8.63
CA PHE A 156 7.18 2.46 8.22
C PHE A 156 6.76 1.47 7.15
N ARG A 157 5.57 0.87 7.28
CA ARG A 157 5.01 -0.04 6.25
C ARG A 157 4.76 0.69 4.93
N ASP A 158 4.35 1.95 4.96
CA ASP A 158 4.24 2.78 3.76
C ASP A 158 5.60 3.01 3.09
N LYS A 159 6.62 3.42 3.86
CA LYS A 159 8.00 3.58 3.35
C LYS A 159 8.52 2.28 2.75
N LEU A 160 8.26 1.17 3.41
CA LEU A 160 8.66 -0.16 2.96
C LEU A 160 7.96 -0.53 1.66
N ALA A 161 6.65 -0.30 1.57
CA ALA A 161 5.87 -0.57 0.36
C ALA A 161 6.37 0.25 -0.85
N VAL A 162 6.68 1.54 -0.64
CA VAL A 162 7.26 2.43 -1.65
C VAL A 162 8.66 1.97 -2.07
N ALA A 163 9.51 1.61 -1.11
CA ALA A 163 10.87 1.12 -1.41
C ALA A 163 10.84 -0.18 -2.22
N ILE A 164 9.98 -1.14 -1.85
CA ILE A 164 9.79 -2.38 -2.61
C ILE A 164 9.27 -2.05 -4.02
N ALA A 165 8.28 -1.16 -4.13
CA ALA A 165 7.71 -0.78 -5.41
C ALA A 165 8.74 -0.11 -6.33
N ASN A 166 9.53 0.85 -5.82
CA ASN A 166 10.61 1.49 -6.55
C ASN A 166 11.69 0.51 -6.98
N GLY A 167 12.00 -0.45 -6.11
CA GLY A 167 12.89 -1.55 -6.41
C GLY A 167 12.45 -2.37 -7.62
N ILE A 168 11.15 -2.70 -7.66
CA ILE A 168 10.53 -3.46 -8.74
C ILE A 168 10.43 -2.62 -10.02
N LEU A 169 10.03 -1.35 -9.93
CA LEU A 169 10.01 -0.43 -11.07
C LEU A 169 11.40 -0.31 -11.70
N LYS A 170 12.43 -0.13 -10.88
CA LYS A 170 13.83 -0.10 -11.30
C LYS A 170 14.25 -1.42 -11.97
N ALA A 171 13.84 -2.57 -11.44
CA ALA A 171 14.09 -3.87 -12.07
C ALA A 171 13.45 -3.96 -13.47
N PHE A 172 12.26 -3.38 -13.67
CA PHE A 172 11.62 -3.30 -14.97
C PHE A 172 12.08 -2.12 -15.86
N GLY A 173 13.06 -1.32 -15.41
CA GLY A 173 13.54 -0.15 -16.14
C GLY A 173 12.54 1.01 -16.20
N MET A 174 11.62 1.08 -15.24
CA MET A 174 10.62 2.13 -15.08
C MET A 174 11.11 3.19 -14.09
N GLY A 175 10.57 4.41 -14.19
CA GLY A 175 10.89 5.50 -13.26
C GLY A 175 10.36 5.24 -11.85
N PRO A 176 11.02 5.76 -10.80
CA PRO A 176 10.55 5.62 -9.43
C PRO A 176 9.28 6.43 -9.20
N VAL A 177 8.46 5.98 -8.25
CA VAL A 177 7.39 6.77 -7.66
C VAL A 177 7.88 7.42 -6.37
N SER A 178 7.42 8.63 -6.10
CA SER A 178 7.68 9.30 -4.83
C SER A 178 6.77 8.73 -3.74
N HIS A 179 7.18 8.87 -2.47
CA HIS A 179 6.29 8.55 -1.34
C HIS A 179 5.00 9.39 -1.36
N GLN A 180 5.01 10.56 -2.02
CA GLN A 180 3.80 11.39 -2.17
C GLN A 180 2.81 10.76 -3.16
N ASP A 181 3.29 9.99 -4.14
CA ASP A 181 2.45 9.33 -5.15
C ASP A 181 1.70 8.10 -4.57
N ALA A 182 2.17 7.55 -3.45
CA ALA A 182 1.47 6.50 -2.70
C ALA A 182 0.27 7.04 -1.88
N GLY A 183 0.13 8.37 -1.81
CA GLY A 183 -0.79 9.06 -0.90
C GLY A 183 -0.13 9.44 0.42
N ARG A 184 -0.85 10.19 1.24
CA ARG A 184 -0.43 10.59 2.59
C ARG A 184 -1.65 10.77 3.49
N PRO A 185 -1.49 10.79 4.82
CA PRO A 185 -2.54 11.26 5.71
C PRO A 185 -3.10 12.61 5.23
N VAL A 186 -4.42 12.71 5.20
CA VAL A 186 -5.09 14.00 4.99
C VAL A 186 -4.69 14.93 6.13
N ASP A 187 -4.44 16.20 5.84
CA ASP A 187 -4.25 17.20 6.90
C ASP A 187 -5.51 17.26 7.77
N ALA A 188 -5.36 17.22 9.09
CA ALA A 188 -6.48 17.19 10.02
C ALA A 188 -7.41 18.40 9.88
N GLY A 189 -6.86 19.60 9.69
CA GLY A 189 -7.66 20.81 9.49
C GLY A 189 -8.43 20.76 8.16
N ILE A 190 -7.80 20.24 7.10
CA ILE A 190 -8.48 20.04 5.82
C ILE A 190 -9.60 19.01 5.95
N ALA A 191 -9.36 17.86 6.59
CA ALA A 191 -10.36 16.83 6.80
C ALA A 191 -11.56 17.36 7.58
N GLU A 192 -11.33 18.05 8.72
CA GLU A 192 -12.39 18.65 9.53
C GLU A 192 -13.20 19.68 8.74
N ASN A 193 -12.54 20.54 7.96
CA ASN A 193 -13.25 21.52 7.16
C ASN A 193 -14.09 20.88 6.05
N ILE A 194 -13.59 19.86 5.36
CA ILE A 194 -14.38 19.15 4.34
C ILE A 194 -15.60 18.48 4.99
N ILE A 195 -15.39 17.84 6.13
CA ILE A 195 -16.47 17.18 6.89
C ILE A 195 -17.54 18.22 7.28
N ASN A 196 -17.13 19.32 7.90
CA ASN A 196 -18.06 20.30 8.47
C ASN A 196 -18.76 21.14 7.40
N SER A 197 -18.07 21.49 6.32
CA SER A 197 -18.61 22.35 5.26
C SER A 197 -19.47 21.58 4.24
N PHE A 198 -19.19 20.29 4.03
CA PHE A 198 -19.88 19.51 2.99
C PHE A 198 -20.59 18.26 3.50
N LEU A 199 -19.86 17.36 4.17
CA LEU A 199 -20.38 16.03 4.47
C LEU A 199 -21.48 16.06 5.52
N VAL A 200 -21.33 16.89 6.57
CA VAL A 200 -22.35 17.05 7.61
C VAL A 200 -23.67 17.54 7.01
N LYS A 201 -23.62 18.53 6.12
CA LYS A 201 -24.80 19.03 5.41
C LYS A 201 -25.39 17.96 4.50
N GLY A 202 -24.57 17.31 3.68
CA GLY A 202 -25.02 16.24 2.78
C GLY A 202 -25.68 15.08 3.51
N ARG A 203 -25.15 14.69 4.67
CA ARG A 203 -25.73 13.65 5.53
C ARG A 203 -27.08 14.10 6.11
N TYR A 204 -27.18 15.35 6.55
CA TYR A 204 -28.44 15.92 7.05
C TYR A 204 -29.51 15.95 5.95
N ASP A 205 -29.16 16.41 4.75
CA ASP A 205 -30.08 16.47 3.61
C ASP A 205 -30.57 15.06 3.21
N ALA A 206 -29.67 14.07 3.19
CA ALA A 206 -30.02 12.67 2.96
C ALA A 206 -30.96 12.12 4.04
N HIS A 207 -30.76 12.51 5.31
CA HIS A 207 -31.58 12.08 6.42
C HIS A 207 -33.00 12.63 6.31
N VAL A 208 -33.13 13.93 6.03
CA VAL A 208 -34.42 14.60 5.81
C VAL A 208 -35.15 14.00 4.62
N ALA A 209 -34.43 13.60 3.57
CA ALA A 209 -35.00 12.91 2.41
C ALA A 209 -35.37 11.44 2.65
N GLY A 210 -35.09 10.88 3.84
CA GLY A 210 -35.33 9.47 4.15
C GLY A 210 -34.40 8.50 3.41
N ASN A 211 -33.30 8.99 2.83
CA ASN A 211 -32.35 8.18 2.07
C ASN A 211 -31.25 7.63 2.99
N THR A 212 -31.59 6.56 3.71
CA THR A 212 -30.70 5.91 4.68
C THR A 212 -29.40 5.41 4.07
N LYS A 213 -29.42 4.90 2.82
CA LYS A 213 -28.21 4.43 2.13
C LYS A 213 -27.20 5.57 1.92
N SER A 214 -27.67 6.74 1.51
CA SER A 214 -26.80 7.91 1.37
C SER A 214 -26.31 8.41 2.73
N CYS A 215 -27.13 8.39 3.79
CA CYS A 215 -26.66 8.73 5.13
C CYS A 215 -25.51 7.83 5.60
N ASP A 216 -25.66 6.52 5.45
CA ASP A 216 -24.66 5.54 5.89
C ASP A 216 -23.37 5.67 5.09
N TRP A 217 -23.49 5.87 3.78
CA TRP A 217 -22.34 6.08 2.90
C TRP A 217 -21.58 7.38 3.21
N ILE A 218 -22.28 8.49 3.45
CA ILE A 218 -21.63 9.76 3.80
C ILE A 218 -20.93 9.64 5.16
N ARG A 219 -21.56 8.96 6.12
CA ARG A 219 -20.93 8.67 7.41
C ARG A 219 -19.64 7.86 7.23
N PHE A 220 -19.63 6.86 6.35
CA PHE A 220 -18.43 6.12 6.01
C PHE A 220 -17.32 7.03 5.43
N CYS A 221 -17.65 7.96 4.53
CA CYS A 221 -16.69 8.92 4.02
C CYS A 221 -16.10 9.83 5.11
N GLU A 222 -16.93 10.30 6.05
CA GLU A 222 -16.45 11.08 7.19
C GLU A 222 -15.49 10.27 8.07
N ASP A 223 -15.82 9.02 8.37
CA ASP A 223 -15.00 8.15 9.21
C ASP A 223 -13.67 7.81 8.53
N GLU A 224 -13.66 7.62 7.21
CA GLU A 224 -12.45 7.42 6.42
C GLU A 224 -11.54 8.67 6.39
N LEU A 225 -12.12 9.86 6.21
CA LEU A 225 -11.38 11.13 6.28
C LEU A 225 -10.76 11.34 7.66
N ARG A 226 -11.52 11.08 8.74
CA ARG A 226 -11.01 11.13 10.12
C ARG A 226 -9.90 10.10 10.33
N ALA A 227 -10.09 8.88 9.84
CA ALA A 227 -9.09 7.81 10.01
C ALA A 227 -7.78 8.13 9.29
N SER A 228 -7.87 8.63 8.05
CA SER A 228 -6.71 9.08 7.28
C SER A 228 -6.02 10.25 7.96
N ALA A 229 -6.78 11.21 8.50
CA ALA A 229 -6.25 12.36 9.23
C ALA A 229 -5.70 12.06 10.64
N GLY A 230 -5.77 10.81 11.11
CA GLY A 230 -5.34 10.46 12.46
C GLY A 230 -6.25 11.00 13.56
N LEU A 231 -7.51 11.35 13.24
CA LEU A 231 -8.49 11.85 14.19
C LEU A 231 -9.16 10.69 14.94
N TYR A 232 -9.40 10.90 16.25
CA TYR A 232 -10.06 9.94 17.15
C TYR A 232 -11.50 9.63 16.67
N PRO A 233 -12.05 8.40 16.88
CA PRO A 233 -11.55 7.30 17.71
C PRO A 233 -10.79 6.18 17.00
N ALA A 234 -10.49 6.29 15.70
CA ALA A 234 -9.97 5.16 14.92
C ALA A 234 -8.88 5.52 13.88
N GLY A 235 -8.15 6.63 14.04
CA GLY A 235 -7.16 7.04 13.05
C GLY A 235 -5.78 6.40 13.24
N SER A 236 -5.34 5.65 12.22
CA SER A 236 -3.96 5.16 12.11
C SER A 236 -3.01 6.17 11.48
N GLY A 237 -3.53 7.30 10.96
CA GLY A 237 -2.72 8.27 10.22
C GLY A 237 -2.19 7.66 8.93
N ARG A 238 -3.09 7.17 8.08
CA ARG A 238 -2.78 6.45 6.83
C ARG A 238 -3.22 7.22 5.58
N PRO A 239 -2.70 6.89 4.39
CA PRO A 239 -3.22 7.42 3.12
C PRO A 239 -4.74 7.27 2.99
N LEU A 240 -5.36 8.28 2.37
CA LEU A 240 -6.80 8.28 2.12
C LEU A 240 -7.15 7.23 1.07
N ASN A 241 -8.25 6.50 1.28
CA ASN A 241 -8.78 5.61 0.23
C ASN A 241 -9.10 6.44 -1.04
N PRO A 242 -8.52 6.12 -2.21
CA PRO A 242 -8.74 6.88 -3.44
C PRO A 242 -10.17 6.83 -3.97
N ASP A 243 -10.91 5.75 -3.74
CA ASP A 243 -12.33 5.70 -4.10
C ASP A 243 -13.13 6.66 -3.23
N VAL A 244 -12.81 6.74 -1.93
CA VAL A 244 -13.43 7.73 -1.03
C VAL A 244 -13.04 9.14 -1.45
N ALA A 245 -11.76 9.39 -1.73
CA ALA A 245 -11.29 10.69 -2.21
C ALA A 245 -12.03 11.12 -3.48
N GLN A 246 -12.06 10.26 -4.51
CA GLN A 246 -12.69 10.56 -5.78
C GLN A 246 -14.20 10.77 -5.64
N ASN A 247 -14.88 9.97 -4.80
CA ASN A 247 -16.31 10.15 -4.57
C ASN A 247 -16.64 11.40 -3.76
N VAL A 248 -15.82 11.76 -2.75
CA VAL A 248 -15.99 13.01 -2.00
C VAL A 248 -15.79 14.21 -2.93
N ILE A 249 -14.77 14.17 -3.78
CA ILE A 249 -14.53 15.19 -4.80
C ILE A 249 -15.75 15.30 -5.72
N ASN A 250 -16.22 14.20 -6.30
CA ASN A 250 -17.29 14.24 -7.31
C ASN A 250 -18.67 14.60 -6.73
N SER A 251 -18.97 14.14 -5.51
CA SER A 251 -20.32 14.23 -4.94
C SER A 251 -20.54 15.49 -4.10
N PHE A 252 -19.46 16.13 -3.63
CA PHE A 252 -19.54 17.26 -2.71
C PHE A 252 -18.70 18.45 -3.15
N LEU A 253 -17.39 18.26 -3.34
CA LEU A 253 -16.51 19.37 -3.68
C LEU A 253 -16.79 19.91 -5.09
N GLY A 254 -17.03 19.04 -6.07
CA GLY A 254 -17.37 19.43 -7.43
C GLY A 254 -18.65 20.28 -7.52
N PRO A 255 -19.79 19.84 -6.94
CA PRO A 255 -20.98 20.67 -6.83
C PRO A 255 -20.74 21.98 -6.07
N GLY A 256 -20.05 21.93 -4.92
CA GLY A 256 -19.75 23.14 -4.14
C GLY A 256 -18.88 24.15 -4.89
N TRP A 257 -17.93 23.66 -5.69
CA TRP A 257 -17.10 24.50 -6.56
C TRP A 257 -17.96 25.19 -7.62
N LYS A 258 -18.89 24.46 -8.26
CA LYS A 258 -19.81 25.03 -9.26
C LYS A 258 -20.72 26.09 -8.65
N ASP A 259 -21.30 25.81 -7.47
CA ASP A 259 -22.13 26.77 -6.75
C ASP A 259 -21.34 28.05 -6.42
N ALA A 260 -20.07 27.93 -6.02
CA ALA A 260 -19.20 29.07 -5.73
C ALA A 260 -18.83 29.88 -7.00
N ASP A 261 -18.55 29.20 -8.11
CA ASP A 261 -18.24 29.82 -9.41
C ASP A 261 -19.45 30.58 -9.97
N GLU A 262 -20.64 29.97 -9.94
CA GLU A 262 -21.90 30.60 -10.34
C GLU A 262 -22.26 31.83 -9.48
N ALA A 263 -21.89 31.79 -8.20
CA ALA A 263 -22.06 32.92 -7.27
C ALA A 263 -20.97 34.00 -7.42
N GLY A 264 -19.95 33.80 -8.26
CA GLY A 264 -18.80 34.71 -8.38
C GLY A 264 -17.92 34.76 -7.13
N ASN A 265 -17.96 33.74 -6.27
CA ASN A 265 -17.20 33.66 -5.04
C ASN A 265 -15.86 32.95 -5.27
N THR A 266 -14.89 33.72 -5.75
CA THR A 266 -13.55 33.22 -6.09
C THR A 266 -12.83 32.60 -4.89
N GLU A 267 -12.98 33.16 -3.68
CA GLU A 267 -12.31 32.64 -2.48
C GLU A 267 -12.78 31.22 -2.14
N SER A 268 -14.10 30.99 -2.16
CA SER A 268 -14.65 29.65 -1.90
C SER A 268 -14.28 28.68 -3.02
N ARG A 269 -14.31 29.13 -4.27
CA ARG A 269 -13.95 28.31 -5.42
C ARG A 269 -12.49 27.82 -5.33
N ASP A 270 -11.56 28.72 -5.06
CA ASP A 270 -10.13 28.42 -4.98
C ASP A 270 -9.83 27.54 -3.75
N TRP A 271 -10.52 27.78 -2.63
CA TRP A 271 -10.40 26.94 -1.44
C TRP A 271 -10.92 25.52 -1.67
N ILE A 272 -12.05 25.35 -2.37
CA ILE A 272 -12.59 24.03 -2.71
C ILE A 272 -11.66 23.29 -3.66
N HIS A 273 -11.09 23.99 -4.66
CA HIS A 273 -10.09 23.42 -5.55
C HIS A 273 -8.85 22.94 -4.77
N PHE A 274 -8.36 23.76 -3.83
CA PHE A 274 -7.28 23.37 -2.92
C PHE A 274 -7.64 22.10 -2.13
N CYS A 275 -8.81 22.04 -1.51
CA CYS A 275 -9.27 20.85 -0.80
C CYS A 275 -9.32 19.60 -1.69
N ALA A 276 -9.83 19.71 -2.92
CA ALA A 276 -9.89 18.59 -3.86
C ALA A 276 -8.48 18.08 -4.20
N ASN A 277 -7.54 18.98 -4.46
CA ASN A 277 -6.13 18.62 -4.72
C ASN A 277 -5.44 18.03 -3.49
N GLU A 278 -5.80 18.45 -2.28
CA GLU A 278 -5.27 17.86 -1.05
C GLU A 278 -5.81 16.45 -0.82
N LEU A 279 -7.08 16.17 -1.14
CA LEU A 279 -7.60 14.80 -1.16
C LEU A 279 -6.94 13.94 -2.24
N ARG A 280 -6.64 14.51 -3.41
CA ARG A 280 -5.92 13.81 -4.50
C ARG A 280 -4.52 13.40 -4.04
N LYS A 281 -3.74 14.34 -3.49
CA LYS A 281 -2.43 14.06 -2.90
C LYS A 281 -2.51 13.07 -1.75
N ALA A 282 -3.52 13.18 -0.88
CA ALA A 282 -3.68 12.25 0.25
C ALA A 282 -4.00 10.82 -0.20
N SER A 283 -4.59 10.65 -1.37
CA SER A 283 -4.99 9.34 -1.89
C SER A 283 -4.08 8.76 -2.97
N GLY A 284 -3.10 9.54 -3.44
CA GLY A 284 -2.21 9.19 -4.55
C GLY A 284 -2.87 9.35 -5.93
N LEU A 285 -3.96 10.14 -6.02
CA LEU A 285 -4.59 10.50 -7.28
C LEU A 285 -3.86 11.68 -7.94
N PRO A 286 -3.90 11.80 -9.28
CA PRO A 286 -3.33 12.96 -9.98
C PRO A 286 -4.03 14.24 -9.54
N THR A 287 -3.27 15.32 -9.34
CA THR A 287 -3.79 16.67 -9.08
C THR A 287 -4.27 17.34 -10.37
N GLU A 288 -5.18 18.30 -10.24
CA GLU A 288 -5.64 19.17 -11.32
C GLU A 288 -4.98 20.56 -11.18
N ASP A 289 -4.66 21.20 -12.30
CA ASP A 289 -4.07 22.54 -12.37
C ASP A 289 -5.14 23.65 -12.29
#